data_AF-A0A8T5ABP9-F1
#
_entry.id   AF-A0A8T5ABP9-F1
#
_cell.length_a   1.000
_cell.length_b   1.000
_cell.length_c   1.000
_cell.angle_alpha   90.00
_cell.angle_beta   90.00
_cell.angle_gamma   90.00
#
_symmetry.space_group_name_H-M   'P 1'
#
loop_
_entity.id
_entity.type
_entity.pdbx_description
1 polymer ?
#
loop_
_entity_poly.entity_id
_entity_poly.type
_entity_poly.pdbx_seq_one_letter_code
_entity_poly.pdbx_strand_id
1 'polypeptide(L)'
;MNRYYLPKGMRPSTLEERKQFYEREFNLDGVREWLRDWRGKVIFAVIIGRHTRIYPLEYADEASTTILIENYKGLEDVRSWILEFLPESVYYDRNVYDEEGHILGQELAFDIDPENFTCPIHGSLEDKMRRHQGLSFCELELDAARRETIRFYEVLSEIFTDLKIVYSGRGFHIHVFDEDAFNWSYEKRSAFARDMRNRGFIFDEWVTSGGMRLIRLPYSLHGMVSRIVMPVDISELERPNLVDDERFIPMFLRGER
;
A
#
# COMPACT_ATOMS: atom_id res chain seq x y z
N MET A 1 -8.39 23.88 -6.00
CA MET A 1 -9.05 22.82 -6.79
C MET A 1 -8.34 21.51 -6.50
N ASN A 2 -9.06 20.47 -6.11
CA ASN A 2 -8.44 19.15 -5.90
C ASN A 2 -7.91 18.63 -7.23
N ARG A 3 -6.61 18.31 -7.27
CA ARG A 3 -5.92 17.77 -8.45
C ARG A 3 -6.49 16.42 -8.90
N TYR A 4 -7.08 15.68 -7.97
CA TYR A 4 -7.58 14.32 -8.18
C TYR A 4 -9.06 14.20 -7.81
N TYR A 5 -9.78 13.39 -8.58
CA TYR A 5 -11.12 12.94 -8.23
C TYR A 5 -11.00 11.70 -7.34
N LEU A 6 -11.56 11.77 -6.13
CA LEU A 6 -11.50 10.72 -5.14
C LEU A 6 -12.93 10.35 -4.69
N PRO A 7 -13.16 9.12 -4.20
CA PRO A 7 -14.44 8.73 -3.60
C PRO A 7 -14.90 9.68 -2.49
N LYS A 8 -16.19 9.67 -2.20
CA LYS A 8 -16.77 10.54 -1.16
C LYS A 8 -16.06 10.31 0.18
N GLY A 9 -15.74 11.41 0.88
CA GLY A 9 -15.05 11.36 2.18
C GLY A 9 -13.58 10.92 2.11
N MET A 10 -12.98 10.84 0.92
CA MET A 10 -11.52 10.72 0.75
C MET A 10 -10.93 12.07 0.34
N ARG A 11 -9.85 12.47 1.03
CA ARG A 11 -9.10 13.70 0.73
C ARG A 11 -7.65 13.59 1.21
N PRO A 12 -6.75 14.43 0.69
CA PRO A 12 -5.45 14.62 1.30
C PRO A 12 -5.56 15.01 2.78
N SER A 13 -4.73 14.38 3.62
CA SER A 13 -4.55 14.77 5.02
C SER A 13 -3.56 15.93 5.14
N THR A 14 -3.83 16.82 6.08
CA THR A 14 -2.92 17.89 6.54
C THR A 14 -1.80 17.32 7.41
N LEU A 15 -0.74 18.09 7.63
CA LEU A 15 0.36 17.69 8.52
C LEU A 15 -0.11 17.45 9.95
N GLU A 16 -1.01 18.29 10.45
CA GLU A 16 -1.57 18.15 11.80
C GLU A 16 -2.40 16.87 11.94
N GLU A 17 -3.20 16.51 10.93
CA GLU A 17 -3.95 15.25 10.93
C GLU A 17 -3.04 14.02 10.86
N ARG A 18 -1.97 14.08 10.05
CA ARG A 18 -0.96 13.02 10.01
C ARG A 18 -0.30 12.85 11.37
N LYS A 19 0.08 13.97 12.01
CA LYS A 19 0.66 13.97 13.36
C LYS A 19 -0.29 13.35 14.37
N GLN A 20 -1.54 13.80 14.41
CA GLN A 20 -2.56 13.26 15.31
C GLN A 20 -2.74 11.75 15.13
N PHE A 21 -2.80 11.26 13.89
CA PHE A 21 -2.89 9.83 13.60
C PHE A 21 -1.68 9.06 14.16
N TYR A 22 -0.46 9.49 13.84
CA TYR A 22 0.75 8.80 14.28
C TYR A 22 1.03 8.92 15.79
N GLU A 23 0.46 9.93 16.46
CA GLU A 23 0.50 10.07 17.92
C GLU A 23 -0.53 9.20 18.65
N ARG A 24 -1.73 9.00 18.08
CA ARG A 24 -2.89 8.48 18.82
C ARG A 24 -3.47 7.18 18.31
N GLU A 25 -3.35 6.91 17.01
CA GLU A 25 -4.06 5.82 16.33
C GLU A 25 -3.11 4.78 15.69
N PHE A 26 -1.86 5.14 15.42
CA PHE A 26 -0.93 4.26 14.73
C PHE A 26 -0.67 2.97 15.51
N ASN A 27 -1.14 1.86 14.96
CA ASN A 27 -1.09 0.55 15.60
C ASN A 27 0.28 -0.12 15.41
N LEU A 28 1.23 0.26 16.26
CA LEU A 28 2.58 -0.33 16.29
C LEU A 28 2.58 -1.84 16.62
N ASP A 29 1.64 -2.29 17.45
CA ASP A 29 1.53 -3.71 17.80
C ASP A 29 1.09 -4.53 16.58
N GLY A 30 0.16 -3.98 15.78
CA GLY A 30 -0.24 -4.56 14.50
C GLY A 30 0.93 -4.62 13.51
N VAL A 31 1.76 -3.58 13.42
CA VAL A 31 2.98 -3.61 12.58
C VAL A 31 3.94 -4.71 13.06
N ARG A 32 4.14 -4.84 14.37
CA ARG A 32 5.00 -5.88 14.95
C ARG A 32 4.49 -7.28 14.64
N GLU A 33 3.18 -7.49 14.77
CA GLU A 33 2.54 -8.77 14.44
C GLU A 33 2.62 -9.07 12.94
N TRP A 34 2.42 -8.07 12.08
CA TRP A 34 2.54 -8.21 10.63
C TRP A 34 3.93 -8.71 10.20
N LEU A 35 4.98 -8.17 10.85
CA LEU A 35 6.38 -8.50 10.56
C LEU A 35 6.94 -9.61 11.47
N ARG A 36 6.11 -10.27 12.29
CA ARG A 36 6.59 -11.19 13.33
C ARG A 36 7.47 -12.31 12.79
N ASP A 37 7.08 -12.87 11.65
CA ASP A 37 7.71 -14.05 11.09
C ASP A 37 8.87 -13.70 10.12
N TRP A 38 9.21 -12.41 9.99
CA TRP A 38 10.32 -11.95 9.17
C TRP A 38 11.66 -12.26 9.82
N ARG A 39 12.51 -13.00 9.11
CA ARG A 39 13.83 -13.44 9.57
C ARG A 39 14.94 -12.52 9.07
N GLY A 40 14.98 -11.30 9.59
CA GLY A 40 16.05 -10.35 9.28
C GLY A 40 15.66 -8.91 9.54
N LYS A 41 16.54 -7.98 9.13
CA LYS A 41 16.26 -6.55 9.26
C LYS A 41 15.29 -6.09 8.17
N VAL A 42 14.27 -5.33 8.55
CA VAL A 42 13.34 -4.67 7.62
C VAL A 42 13.82 -3.25 7.36
N ILE A 43 13.81 -2.79 6.11
CA ILE A 43 14.03 -1.37 5.82
C ILE A 43 12.68 -0.69 5.68
N PHE A 44 12.45 0.41 6.40
CA PHE A 44 11.26 1.23 6.21
C PHE A 44 11.55 2.37 5.24
N ALA A 45 10.52 2.94 4.65
CA ALA A 45 10.67 4.10 3.80
C ALA A 45 9.48 5.05 3.94
N VAL A 46 9.72 6.33 3.72
CA VAL A 46 8.67 7.35 3.70
C VAL A 46 8.75 8.17 2.42
N ILE A 47 7.57 8.60 1.95
CA ILE A 47 7.43 9.63 0.93
C ILE A 47 6.64 10.77 1.56
N ILE A 48 7.24 11.96 1.62
CA ILE A 48 6.72 13.07 2.43
C ILE A 48 5.49 13.72 1.80
N GLY A 49 5.55 14.09 0.52
CA GLY A 49 4.48 14.85 -0.12
C GLY A 49 4.54 14.86 -1.65
N ARG A 50 5.01 13.77 -2.26
CA ARG A 50 5.22 13.66 -3.71
C ARG A 50 3.97 14.04 -4.51
N HIS A 51 2.79 13.57 -4.09
CA HIS A 51 1.55 13.73 -4.85
C HIS A 51 0.64 14.82 -4.26
N THR A 52 0.55 14.89 -2.93
CA THR A 52 -0.25 15.89 -2.20
C THR A 52 0.35 17.28 -2.23
N ARG A 53 1.69 17.38 -2.34
CA ARG A 53 2.44 18.62 -2.11
C ARG A 53 2.21 19.21 -0.71
N ILE A 54 1.88 18.35 0.24
CA ILE A 54 1.74 18.67 1.66
C ILE A 54 2.92 18.02 2.38
N TYR A 55 3.84 18.85 2.86
CA TYR A 55 5.09 18.46 3.51
C TYR A 55 5.57 19.58 4.45
N PRO A 56 6.33 19.28 5.52
CA PRO A 56 6.99 20.31 6.31
C PRO A 56 7.97 21.12 5.46
N LEU A 57 8.08 22.43 5.69
CA LEU A 57 8.86 23.33 4.83
C LEU A 57 10.36 23.01 4.84
N GLU A 58 10.90 22.51 5.95
CA GLU A 58 12.30 22.07 6.02
C GLU A 58 12.63 20.89 5.09
N TYR A 59 11.63 20.13 4.63
CA TYR A 59 11.78 18.97 3.76
C TYR A 59 11.27 19.21 2.32
N ALA A 60 11.26 20.46 1.87
CA ALA A 60 10.73 20.83 0.57
C ALA A 60 11.48 20.19 -0.61
N ASP A 61 12.80 20.07 -0.51
CA ASP A 61 13.66 19.50 -1.56
C ASP A 61 13.53 17.96 -1.62
N GLU A 62 13.23 17.34 -0.49
CA GLU A 62 13.04 15.89 -0.33
C GLU A 62 11.57 15.47 -0.47
N ALA A 63 10.63 16.40 -0.70
CA ALA A 63 9.20 16.13 -0.69
C ALA A 63 8.78 14.98 -1.62
N SER A 64 9.49 14.82 -2.75
CA SER A 64 9.27 13.76 -3.74
C SER A 64 10.23 12.59 -3.61
N THR A 65 11.24 12.69 -2.75
CA THR A 65 12.28 11.68 -2.54
C THR A 65 11.74 10.55 -1.66
N THR A 66 12.18 9.34 -1.97
CA THR A 66 11.95 8.18 -1.09
C THR A 66 13.06 8.15 -0.05
N ILE A 67 12.72 8.42 1.21
CA ILE A 67 13.68 8.44 2.32
C ILE A 67 13.65 7.06 2.98
N LEU A 68 14.80 6.41 3.10
CA LEU A 68 14.94 5.12 3.76
C LEU A 68 15.22 5.31 5.25
N ILE A 69 14.55 4.51 6.08
CA ILE A 69 14.73 4.44 7.52
C ILE A 69 15.36 3.06 7.82
N GLU A 70 16.68 3.03 7.82
CA GLU A 70 17.48 1.84 8.12
C GLU A 70 18.14 1.90 9.51
N ASN A 71 18.28 3.09 10.09
CA ASN A 71 18.93 3.30 11.38
C ASN A 71 17.88 3.43 12.49
N TYR A 72 17.41 2.29 12.98
CA TYR A 72 16.44 2.19 14.07
C TYR A 72 16.75 0.96 14.96
N LYS A 73 16.44 1.03 16.25
CA LYS A 73 16.58 -0.09 17.20
C LYS A 73 15.27 -0.84 17.41
N GLY A 74 14.14 -0.19 17.15
CA GLY A 74 12.82 -0.78 17.22
C GLY A 74 11.77 0.10 16.55
N LEU A 75 10.52 -0.37 16.50
CA LEU A 75 9.45 0.33 15.78
C LEU A 75 9.09 1.70 16.37
N GLU A 76 9.42 1.99 17.63
CA GLU A 76 9.26 3.33 18.22
C GLU A 76 10.23 4.36 17.62
N ASP A 77 11.44 3.95 17.23
CA ASP A 77 12.36 4.82 16.51
C ASP A 77 11.81 5.09 15.09
N VAL A 78 11.23 4.07 14.44
CA VAL A 78 10.56 4.21 13.15
C VAL A 78 9.39 5.19 13.25
N ARG A 79 8.56 5.07 14.30
CA ARG A 79 7.49 6.03 14.59
C ARG A 79 8.02 7.45 14.82
N SER A 80 9.14 7.59 15.52
CA SER A 80 9.77 8.90 15.74
C SER A 80 10.19 9.54 14.41
N TRP A 81 10.78 8.78 13.49
CA TRP A 81 11.06 9.25 12.13
C TRP A 81 9.78 9.60 11.35
N ILE A 82 8.72 8.81 11.48
CA ILE A 82 7.43 9.12 10.85
C ILE A 82 6.84 10.43 11.40
N LEU A 83 6.97 10.69 12.71
CA LEU A 83 6.51 11.93 13.35
C LEU A 83 7.36 13.14 12.97
N GLU A 84 8.64 12.95 12.68
CA GLU A 84 9.54 13.98 12.16
C GLU A 84 9.14 14.38 10.72
N PHE A 85 8.96 13.40 9.84
CA PHE A 85 8.69 13.67 8.42
C PHE A 85 7.21 13.97 8.11
N LEU A 86 6.28 13.51 8.95
CA LEU A 86 4.82 13.58 8.73
C LEU A 86 4.41 13.16 7.30
N PRO A 87 4.77 11.95 6.87
CA PRO A 87 4.77 11.59 5.47
C PRO A 87 3.36 11.35 4.91
N GLU A 88 3.23 11.61 3.61
CA GLU A 88 2.06 11.24 2.82
C GLU A 88 1.87 9.72 2.79
N SER A 89 2.95 8.94 2.86
CA SER A 89 2.88 7.47 2.85
C SER A 89 4.10 6.84 3.49
N VAL A 90 3.86 5.76 4.24
CA VAL A 90 4.90 4.91 4.84
C VAL A 90 4.91 3.57 4.13
N TYR A 91 6.10 3.04 3.90
CA TYR A 91 6.37 1.79 3.21
C TYR A 91 7.36 0.95 4.02
N TYR A 92 7.41 -0.33 3.71
CA TYR A 92 8.53 -1.19 4.04
C TYR A 92 9.07 -1.84 2.79
N ASP A 93 10.35 -2.18 2.83
CA ASP A 93 11.03 -2.95 1.82
C ASP A 93 10.67 -4.42 1.98
N ARG A 94 10.17 -5.01 0.90
CA ARG A 94 9.82 -6.43 0.82
C ARG A 94 11.02 -7.35 0.89
N ASN A 95 12.24 -6.82 0.73
CA ASN A 95 13.46 -7.57 0.94
C ASN A 95 13.73 -7.80 2.43
N VAL A 96 14.23 -8.99 2.73
CA VAL A 96 14.79 -9.34 4.04
C VAL A 96 16.30 -9.29 3.95
N TYR A 97 16.94 -8.66 4.94
CA TYR A 97 18.39 -8.44 4.96
C TYR A 97 19.07 -9.20 6.11
N ASP A 98 20.29 -9.70 5.86
CA ASP A 98 21.20 -10.19 6.91
C ASP A 98 21.85 -9.03 7.70
N GLU A 99 22.72 -9.36 8.66
CA GLU A 99 23.41 -8.36 9.49
C GLU A 99 24.40 -7.51 8.67
N GLU A 100 24.95 -8.08 7.60
CA GLU A 100 25.88 -7.44 6.67
C GLU A 100 25.17 -6.61 5.58
N GLY A 101 23.84 -6.68 5.49
CA GLY A 101 23.02 -5.93 4.53
C GLY A 101 22.84 -6.62 3.17
N HIS A 102 23.16 -7.91 3.04
CA HIS A 102 22.82 -8.69 1.86
C HIS A 102 21.35 -9.12 1.87
N ILE A 103 20.76 -9.25 0.69
CA ILE A 103 19.37 -9.68 0.51
C ILE A 103 19.31 -11.20 0.69
N LEU A 104 18.54 -11.66 1.68
CA LEU A 104 18.26 -13.07 1.94
C LEU A 104 17.08 -13.59 1.10
N GLY A 105 16.13 -12.72 0.78
CA GLY A 105 14.94 -13.04 0.02
C GLY A 105 14.03 -11.83 -0.11
N GLN A 106 12.93 -11.99 -0.84
CA GLN A 106 11.95 -10.92 -1.05
C GLN A 106 10.53 -11.46 -0.96
N GLU A 107 9.67 -10.82 -0.18
CA GLU A 107 8.25 -11.14 -0.14
C GLU A 107 7.63 -11.01 -1.54
N LEU A 108 6.91 -12.04 -1.97
CA LEU A 108 6.09 -11.96 -3.19
C LEU A 108 4.78 -11.23 -2.84
N ALA A 109 4.45 -10.19 -3.60
CA ALA A 109 3.17 -9.51 -3.43
C ALA A 109 2.64 -9.01 -4.78
N PHE A 110 1.32 -8.88 -4.84
CA PHE A 110 0.57 -8.42 -6.00
C PHE A 110 -0.15 -7.13 -5.64
N ASP A 111 -0.06 -6.11 -6.48
CA ASP A 111 -0.73 -4.82 -6.27
C ASP A 111 -1.89 -4.65 -7.27
N ILE A 112 -3.11 -4.60 -6.74
CA ILE A 112 -4.36 -4.46 -7.49
C ILE A 112 -4.88 -3.04 -7.29
N ASP A 113 -4.36 -2.13 -8.11
CA ASP A 113 -4.74 -0.72 -8.09
C ASP A 113 -5.92 -0.41 -9.03
N PRO A 114 -6.85 0.48 -8.62
CA PRO A 114 -8.07 0.81 -9.37
C PRO A 114 -7.76 1.55 -10.68
N GLU A 115 -6.58 2.16 -10.79
CA GLU A 115 -6.16 2.89 -11.99
C GLU A 115 -5.92 1.96 -13.19
N ASN A 116 -5.70 0.67 -12.93
CA ASN A 116 -5.53 -0.36 -13.97
C ASN A 116 -6.87 -0.86 -14.56
N PHE A 117 -8.00 -0.38 -14.06
CA PHE A 117 -9.33 -0.76 -14.54
C PHE A 117 -9.93 0.37 -15.39
N THR A 118 -10.57 0.00 -16.49
CA THR A 118 -11.32 0.96 -17.31
C THR A 118 -12.68 1.26 -16.68
N CYS A 119 -12.91 2.51 -16.31
CA CYS A 119 -14.18 2.95 -15.75
C CYS A 119 -15.16 3.34 -16.88
N PRO A 120 -16.43 2.92 -16.83
CA PRO A 120 -17.43 3.33 -17.83
C PRO A 120 -17.75 4.83 -17.77
N ILE A 121 -17.46 5.50 -16.65
CA ILE A 121 -17.72 6.94 -16.45
C ILE A 121 -16.46 7.76 -16.72
N HIS A 122 -15.31 7.30 -16.21
CA HIS A 122 -14.08 8.08 -16.20
C HIS A 122 -13.05 7.63 -17.25
N GLY A 123 -13.31 6.57 -18.03
CA GLY A 123 -12.42 6.07 -19.06
C GLY A 123 -11.24 5.25 -18.52
N SER A 124 -10.21 5.10 -19.34
CA SER A 124 -8.99 4.36 -19.05
C SER A 124 -7.95 5.18 -18.26
N LEU A 125 -6.87 4.52 -17.82
CA LEU A 125 -5.69 5.22 -17.26
C LEU A 125 -5.15 6.29 -18.21
N GLU A 126 -5.07 6.00 -19.50
CA GLU A 126 -4.58 6.94 -20.51
C GLU A 126 -5.45 8.21 -20.55
N ASP A 127 -6.78 8.05 -20.53
CA ASP A 127 -7.72 9.17 -20.51
C ASP A 127 -7.56 10.02 -19.24
N LYS A 128 -7.32 9.39 -18.09
CA LYS A 128 -7.03 10.07 -16.84
C LYS A 128 -5.70 10.80 -16.88
N MET A 129 -4.63 10.19 -17.40
CA MET A 129 -3.32 10.83 -17.52
C MET A 129 -3.37 12.08 -18.40
N ARG A 130 -4.11 12.05 -19.51
CA ARG A 130 -4.35 13.22 -20.38
C ARG A 130 -5.00 14.39 -19.64
N ARG A 131 -5.80 14.11 -18.60
CA ARG A 131 -6.42 15.12 -17.71
C ARG A 131 -5.60 15.40 -16.44
N HIS A 132 -4.40 14.82 -16.33
CA HIS A 132 -3.53 14.88 -15.14
C HIS A 132 -4.18 14.30 -13.87
N GLN A 133 -5.06 13.33 -14.08
CA GLN A 133 -5.89 12.66 -13.08
C GLN A 133 -5.49 11.18 -12.87
N GLY A 134 -4.27 10.77 -13.24
CA GLY A 134 -3.85 9.35 -13.17
C GLY A 134 -4.10 8.68 -11.82
N LEU A 135 -3.89 9.42 -10.72
CA LEU A 135 -4.11 8.96 -9.34
C LEU A 135 -5.57 9.02 -8.86
N SER A 136 -6.48 9.49 -9.72
CA SER A 136 -7.91 9.59 -9.43
C SER A 136 -8.57 8.24 -9.60
N PHE A 137 -9.52 7.94 -8.72
CA PHE A 137 -10.36 6.77 -8.86
C PHE A 137 -11.75 7.04 -8.27
N CYS A 138 -12.72 6.23 -8.67
CA CYS A 138 -14.07 6.27 -8.15
C CYS A 138 -14.43 4.94 -7.45
N GLU A 139 -15.59 4.92 -6.79
CA GLU A 139 -16.09 3.75 -6.07
C GLU A 139 -16.28 2.53 -6.99
N LEU A 140 -16.63 2.74 -8.27
CA LEU A 140 -16.76 1.66 -9.24
C LEU A 140 -15.42 0.98 -9.55
N GLU A 141 -14.34 1.74 -9.59
CA GLU A 141 -12.99 1.21 -9.87
C GLU A 141 -12.42 0.51 -8.65
N LEU A 142 -12.65 1.07 -7.46
CA LEU A 142 -12.30 0.39 -6.22
C LEU A 142 -13.07 -0.93 -6.05
N ASP A 143 -14.36 -0.96 -6.41
CA ASP A 143 -15.15 -2.20 -6.41
C ASP A 143 -14.66 -3.20 -7.47
N ALA A 144 -14.23 -2.73 -8.64
CA ALA A 144 -13.60 -3.59 -9.65
C ALA A 144 -12.31 -4.22 -9.12
N ALA A 145 -11.44 -3.42 -8.48
CA ALA A 145 -10.24 -3.91 -7.81
C ALA A 145 -10.56 -4.91 -6.68
N ARG A 146 -11.60 -4.66 -5.88
CA ARG A 146 -12.08 -5.59 -4.84
C ARG A 146 -12.50 -6.93 -5.43
N ARG A 147 -13.34 -6.92 -6.47
CA ARG A 147 -13.80 -8.16 -7.14
C ARG A 147 -12.64 -8.92 -7.80
N GLU A 148 -11.70 -8.20 -8.39
CA GLU A 148 -10.48 -8.81 -8.95
C GLU A 148 -9.61 -9.44 -7.87
N THR A 149 -9.47 -8.77 -6.72
CA THR A 149 -8.74 -9.30 -5.56
C THR A 149 -9.34 -10.60 -5.07
N ILE A 150 -10.67 -10.71 -4.96
CA ILE A 150 -11.35 -11.95 -4.56
C ILE A 150 -11.05 -13.07 -5.56
N ARG A 151 -11.29 -12.82 -6.85
CA ARG A 151 -11.06 -13.78 -7.93
C ARG A 151 -9.60 -14.25 -7.99
N PHE A 152 -8.66 -13.33 -7.76
CA PHE A 152 -7.24 -13.64 -7.83
C PHE A 152 -6.78 -14.40 -6.58
N TYR A 153 -7.28 -14.01 -5.40
CA TYR A 153 -7.02 -14.72 -4.15
C TYR A 153 -7.46 -16.18 -4.23
N GLU A 154 -8.63 -16.49 -4.79
CA GLU A 154 -9.10 -17.86 -4.98
C GLU A 154 -8.06 -18.70 -5.74
N VAL A 155 -7.54 -18.19 -6.86
CA VAL A 155 -6.50 -18.89 -7.64
C VAL A 155 -5.18 -18.99 -6.91
N LEU A 156 -4.75 -17.91 -6.24
CA LEU A 156 -3.49 -17.92 -5.49
C LEU A 156 -3.55 -18.89 -4.30
N SER A 157 -4.72 -19.05 -3.67
CA SER A 157 -4.91 -19.94 -2.52
C SER A 157 -4.84 -21.43 -2.88
N GLU A 158 -4.93 -21.77 -4.17
CA GLU A 158 -4.63 -23.12 -4.67
C GLU A 158 -3.12 -23.38 -4.82
N ILE A 159 -2.30 -22.32 -4.79
CA ILE A 159 -0.85 -22.35 -5.07
C ILE A 159 -0.04 -22.10 -3.80
N PHE A 160 -0.50 -21.19 -2.95
CA PHE A 160 0.19 -20.68 -1.77
C PHE A 160 -0.65 -20.95 -0.52
N THR A 161 0.03 -21.13 0.61
CA THR A 161 -0.60 -21.54 1.88
C THR A 161 -0.74 -20.39 2.87
N ASP A 162 0.12 -19.36 2.80
CA ASP A 162 0.07 -18.20 3.68
C ASP A 162 -0.12 -16.93 2.83
N LEU A 163 -1.39 -16.58 2.63
CA LEU A 163 -1.82 -15.40 1.90
C LEU A 163 -2.46 -14.40 2.84
N LYS A 164 -2.09 -13.13 2.71
CA LYS A 164 -2.70 -12.03 3.47
C LYS A 164 -3.11 -10.91 2.52
N ILE A 165 -4.28 -10.32 2.74
CA ILE A 165 -4.77 -9.21 1.93
C ILE A 165 -4.65 -7.93 2.72
N VAL A 166 -4.24 -6.84 2.06
CA VAL A 166 -4.15 -5.50 2.66
C VAL A 166 -4.94 -4.52 1.81
N TYR A 167 -5.86 -3.79 2.42
CA TYR A 167 -6.43 -2.60 1.81
C TYR A 167 -5.40 -1.46 1.86
N SER A 168 -4.98 -0.97 0.70
CA SER A 168 -3.91 0.03 0.56
C SER A 168 -4.40 1.49 0.69
N GLY A 169 -5.70 1.68 0.97
CA GLY A 169 -6.39 2.97 0.91
C GLY A 169 -6.95 3.29 -0.47
N ARG A 170 -6.32 2.79 -1.54
CA ARG A 170 -6.82 2.99 -2.92
C ARG A 170 -7.02 1.70 -3.70
N GLY A 171 -6.48 0.59 -3.26
CA GLY A 171 -6.60 -0.70 -3.91
C GLY A 171 -6.32 -1.79 -2.89
N PHE A 172 -5.82 -2.92 -3.37
CA PHE A 172 -5.52 -4.06 -2.51
C PHE A 172 -4.16 -4.62 -2.85
N HIS A 173 -3.48 -5.11 -1.82
CA HIS A 173 -2.31 -5.95 -2.01
C HIS A 173 -2.65 -7.37 -1.59
N ILE A 174 -2.16 -8.36 -2.32
CA ILE A 174 -2.10 -9.75 -1.87
C ILE A 174 -0.65 -10.07 -1.57
N HIS A 175 -0.36 -10.41 -0.34
CA HIS A 175 0.97 -10.74 0.18
C HIS A 175 1.09 -12.27 0.33
N VAL A 176 2.23 -12.82 -0.10
CA VAL A 176 2.54 -14.25 0.00
C VAL A 176 3.67 -14.44 1.01
N PHE A 177 3.36 -15.13 2.11
CA PHE A 177 4.26 -15.37 3.23
C PHE A 177 4.90 -16.76 3.22
N ASP A 178 4.57 -17.62 2.25
CA ASP A 178 5.24 -18.92 2.05
C ASP A 178 6.76 -18.76 1.96
N GLU A 179 7.51 -19.45 2.82
CA GLU A 179 8.98 -19.35 2.92
C GLU A 179 9.67 -19.64 1.58
N ASP A 180 9.14 -20.59 0.80
CA ASP A 180 9.65 -20.92 -0.53
C ASP A 180 9.50 -19.78 -1.53
N ALA A 181 8.44 -18.94 -1.40
CA ALA A 181 8.20 -17.81 -2.29
C ALA A 181 9.25 -16.70 -2.11
N PHE A 182 9.78 -16.53 -0.88
CA PHE A 182 10.84 -15.55 -0.61
C PHE A 182 12.11 -15.81 -1.41
N ASN A 183 12.40 -17.08 -1.68
CA ASN A 183 13.61 -17.53 -2.38
C ASN A 183 13.46 -17.54 -3.91
N TRP A 184 12.31 -17.13 -4.46
CA TRP A 184 12.14 -17.10 -5.92
C TRP A 184 13.03 -16.05 -6.57
N SER A 185 13.73 -16.47 -7.64
CA SER A 185 14.50 -15.56 -8.49
C SER A 185 13.58 -14.58 -9.23
N TYR A 186 14.16 -13.47 -9.68
CA TYR A 186 13.46 -12.47 -10.48
C TYR A 186 12.82 -13.09 -11.74
N GLU A 187 13.50 -14.01 -12.42
CA GLU A 187 13.00 -14.69 -13.62
C GLU A 187 11.79 -15.56 -13.30
N LYS A 188 11.82 -16.28 -12.16
CA LYS A 188 10.70 -17.11 -11.71
C LYS A 188 9.48 -16.25 -11.38
N ARG A 189 9.66 -15.14 -10.65
CA ARG A 189 8.58 -14.18 -10.35
C ARG A 189 8.00 -13.56 -11.61
N SER A 190 8.87 -13.14 -12.54
CA SER A 190 8.45 -12.54 -13.81
C SER A 190 7.73 -13.54 -14.72
N ALA A 191 8.14 -14.82 -14.72
CA ALA A 191 7.42 -15.86 -15.44
C ALA A 191 6.03 -16.12 -14.83
N PHE A 192 5.95 -16.21 -13.50
CA PHE A 192 4.69 -16.39 -12.78
C PHE A 192 3.73 -15.20 -13.00
N ALA A 193 4.22 -13.97 -12.88
CA ALA A 193 3.43 -12.77 -13.10
C ALA A 193 2.86 -12.73 -14.53
N ARG A 194 3.67 -13.03 -15.54
CA ARG A 194 3.19 -13.11 -16.93
C ARG A 194 2.15 -14.20 -17.14
N ASP A 195 2.31 -15.36 -16.50
CA ASP A 195 1.30 -16.43 -16.56
C ASP A 195 -0.04 -15.96 -15.99
N MET A 196 -0.05 -15.33 -14.81
CA MET A 196 -1.28 -14.78 -14.22
C MET A 196 -1.90 -13.69 -15.10
N ARG A 197 -1.10 -12.79 -15.70
CA ARG A 197 -1.59 -11.79 -16.66
C ARG A 197 -2.21 -12.44 -17.89
N ASN A 198 -1.60 -13.50 -18.43
CA ASN A 198 -2.13 -14.25 -19.58
C ASN A 198 -3.44 -14.96 -19.27
N ARG A 199 -3.64 -15.36 -18.01
CA ARG A 199 -4.91 -15.88 -17.48
C ARG A 199 -5.97 -14.78 -17.24
N GLY A 200 -5.64 -13.52 -17.56
CA GLY A 200 -6.55 -12.39 -17.52
C GLY A 200 -6.64 -11.71 -16.16
N PHE A 201 -5.67 -11.90 -15.26
CA PHE A 201 -5.61 -11.16 -13.99
C PHE A 201 -5.04 -9.75 -14.18
N ILE A 202 -5.56 -8.78 -13.44
CA ILE A 202 -5.16 -7.36 -13.48
C ILE A 202 -4.47 -7.00 -12.18
N PHE A 203 -3.17 -6.74 -12.27
CA PHE A 203 -2.31 -6.28 -11.18
C PHE A 203 -1.02 -5.67 -11.76
N ASP A 204 -0.23 -4.99 -10.93
CA ASP A 204 1.09 -4.46 -11.31
C ASP A 204 2.16 -5.56 -11.36
N GLU A 205 2.65 -5.84 -12.56
CA GLU A 205 3.71 -6.83 -12.82
C GLU A 205 5.07 -6.40 -12.24
N TRP A 206 5.35 -5.08 -12.17
CA TRP A 206 6.63 -4.58 -11.66
C TRP A 206 6.75 -4.76 -10.14
N VAL A 207 5.63 -4.67 -9.42
CA VAL A 207 5.55 -5.08 -8.01
C VAL A 207 5.78 -6.59 -7.90
N THR A 208 5.08 -7.40 -8.69
CA THR A 208 5.14 -8.86 -8.56
C THR A 208 6.52 -9.45 -8.90
N SER A 209 7.15 -8.94 -9.95
CA SER A 209 8.49 -9.36 -10.39
C SER A 209 9.59 -9.04 -9.38
N GLY A 210 9.33 -8.12 -8.44
CA GLY A 210 10.30 -7.68 -7.42
C GLY A 210 11.06 -6.41 -7.78
N GLY A 211 10.79 -5.83 -8.96
CA GLY A 211 11.45 -4.60 -9.40
C GLY A 211 11.04 -3.36 -8.60
N MET A 212 9.79 -3.30 -8.11
CA MET A 212 9.36 -2.33 -7.10
C MET A 212 9.38 -2.97 -5.72
N ARG A 213 10.46 -2.79 -4.95
CA ARG A 213 10.63 -3.49 -3.65
C ARG A 213 9.82 -2.90 -2.50
N LEU A 214 9.40 -1.64 -2.56
CA LEU A 214 8.67 -0.98 -1.48
C LEU A 214 7.16 -1.22 -1.61
N ILE A 215 6.51 -1.55 -0.50
CA ILE A 215 5.05 -1.69 -0.42
C ILE A 215 4.53 -0.98 0.83
N ARG A 216 3.28 -0.49 0.75
CA ARG A 216 2.72 0.36 1.81
C ARG A 216 2.64 -0.40 3.13
N LEU A 217 3.09 0.23 4.21
CA LEU A 217 3.13 -0.38 5.54
C LEU A 217 1.71 -0.57 6.09
N PRO A 218 1.28 -1.79 6.46
CA PRO A 218 0.04 -2.00 7.18
C PRO A 218 -0.04 -1.15 8.45
N TYR A 219 -1.25 -0.75 8.80
CA TYR A 219 -1.61 0.18 9.87
C TYR A 219 -1.13 1.62 9.71
N SER A 220 -0.38 1.96 8.66
CA SER A 220 -0.01 3.35 8.38
C SER A 220 -1.15 4.15 7.73
N LEU A 221 -0.99 5.48 7.64
CA LEU A 221 -1.93 6.35 6.95
C LEU A 221 -1.53 6.51 5.48
N HIS A 222 -2.48 6.29 4.58
CA HIS A 222 -2.36 6.77 3.20
C HIS A 222 -2.86 8.22 3.12
N GLY A 223 -1.91 9.16 3.24
CA GLY A 223 -2.16 10.60 3.29
C GLY A 223 -2.79 11.19 2.02
N MET A 224 -2.62 10.54 0.86
CA MET A 224 -3.45 10.61 -0.37
C MET A 224 -4.94 10.83 -0.13
N VAL A 225 -5.50 9.84 0.54
CA VAL A 225 -6.94 9.57 0.56
C VAL A 225 -7.49 9.56 1.97
N SER A 226 -6.63 9.79 2.97
CA SER A 226 -6.94 9.71 4.40
C SER A 226 -7.65 8.40 4.74
N ARG A 227 -6.99 7.29 4.41
CA ARG A 227 -7.42 5.94 4.77
C ARG A 227 -6.30 5.21 5.48
N ILE A 228 -6.68 4.46 6.51
CA ILE A 228 -5.79 3.58 7.23
C ILE A 228 -5.58 2.34 6.37
N VAL A 229 -4.30 2.04 6.13
CA VAL A 229 -3.87 0.83 5.44
C VAL A 229 -4.06 -0.32 6.39
N MET A 230 -4.79 -1.36 6.04
CA MET A 230 -5.07 -2.42 7.01
C MET A 230 -5.15 -3.80 6.36
N PRO A 231 -4.67 -4.84 7.05
CA PRO A 231 -4.99 -6.21 6.70
C PRO A 231 -6.51 -6.43 6.74
N VAL A 232 -7.02 -7.24 5.81
CA VAL A 232 -8.43 -7.62 5.71
C VAL A 232 -8.55 -9.08 5.35
N ASP A 233 -9.56 -9.76 5.89
CA ASP A 233 -9.87 -11.13 5.51
C ASP A 233 -10.67 -11.16 4.20
N ILE A 234 -10.55 -12.28 3.47
CA ILE A 234 -11.27 -12.48 2.21
C ILE A 234 -12.80 -12.35 2.39
N SER A 235 -13.34 -12.83 3.52
CA SER A 235 -14.77 -12.74 3.84
C SER A 235 -15.26 -11.30 4.03
N GLU A 236 -14.36 -10.38 4.38
CA GLU A 236 -14.67 -8.96 4.53
C GLU A 236 -14.76 -8.27 3.18
N LEU A 237 -13.95 -8.73 2.22
CA LEU A 237 -14.04 -8.25 0.86
C LEU A 237 -15.34 -8.66 0.19
N GLU A 238 -16.07 -9.69 0.63
CA GLU A 238 -17.38 -10.04 0.06
C GLU A 238 -18.43 -8.93 0.26
N ARG A 239 -18.25 -8.08 1.28
CA ARG A 239 -19.17 -6.97 1.55
C ARG A 239 -18.98 -5.86 0.52
N PRO A 240 -20.06 -5.38 -0.13
CA PRO A 240 -19.96 -4.22 -1.00
C PRO A 240 -19.69 -2.96 -0.16
N ASN A 241 -18.96 -2.01 -0.75
CA ASN A 241 -18.67 -0.67 -0.22
C ASN A 241 -17.72 -0.62 1.01
N LEU A 242 -16.42 -0.76 0.75
CA LEU A 242 -15.36 -0.59 1.75
C LEU A 242 -15.06 0.89 2.08
N VAL A 243 -15.56 1.85 1.29
CA VAL A 243 -15.25 3.29 1.47
C VAL A 243 -15.83 3.87 2.76
N ASP A 244 -16.92 3.25 3.23
CA ASP A 244 -17.68 3.65 4.41
C ASP A 244 -17.38 2.81 5.66
N ASP A 245 -16.50 1.82 5.56
CA ASP A 245 -16.09 1.03 6.72
C ASP A 245 -15.22 1.88 7.66
N GLU A 246 -15.75 2.14 8.87
CA GLU A 246 -15.15 3.00 9.88
C GLU A 246 -13.74 2.56 10.28
N ARG A 247 -13.41 1.29 10.12
CA ARG A 247 -12.10 0.76 10.49
C ARG A 247 -10.99 1.33 9.60
N PHE A 248 -11.29 1.66 8.34
CA PHE A 248 -10.32 2.31 7.44
C PHE A 248 -10.30 3.84 7.56
N ILE A 249 -11.17 4.43 8.38
CA ILE A 249 -11.35 5.87 8.49
C ILE A 249 -10.65 6.35 9.78
N PRO A 250 -9.64 7.24 9.68
CA PRO A 250 -8.96 7.79 10.85
C PRO A 250 -9.90 8.68 11.67
N MET A 251 -9.67 8.78 12.98
CA MET A 251 -10.54 9.50 13.91
C MET A 251 -10.79 10.94 13.50
N PHE A 252 -9.80 11.62 12.93
CA PHE A 252 -9.92 13.01 12.47
C PHE A 252 -10.97 13.21 11.35
N LEU A 253 -11.40 12.13 10.66
CA LEU A 253 -12.48 12.19 9.65
C LEU A 253 -13.84 11.69 10.14
N ARG A 254 -13.92 11.04 11.32
CA ARG A 254 -15.18 10.43 11.79
C ARG A 254 -16.25 11.46 12.18
N GLY A 255 -15.88 12.72 12.40
CA GLY A 255 -16.80 13.81 12.75
C GLY A 255 -17.19 14.75 11.59
N GLU A 256 -16.67 14.54 10.38
CA GLU A 256 -16.89 15.42 9.21
C GLU A 256 -17.93 14.86 8.20
N ARG A 257 -18.61 13.76 8.53
CA ARG A 257 -19.54 13.05 7.63
C ARG A 257 -21.01 13.39 7.87
#